data_AF-A0A7V3K1R3-F1
#
_entry.id   AF-A0A7V3K1R3-F1
#
_cell.length_a   1.000
_cell.length_b   1.000
_cell.length_c   1.000
_cell.angle_alpha   90.00
_cell.angle_beta   90.00
_cell.angle_gamma   90.00
#
_symmetry.space_group_name_H-M   'P 1'
#
loop_
_entity.id
_entity.type
_entity.pdbx_description
1 polymer ?
#
loop_
_entity_poly.entity_id
_entity_poly.type
_entity_poly.pdbx_seq_one_letter_code
_entity_poly.pdbx_strand_id
1 'polypeptide(L)'
;MEEHPTGELSEREREILALVATGATNLQIARALHISPNTVKVHLRNIFGKLGVESRTEAALYAVQQGWVELPGAGVALPAETERPSPAAPPARPAPIGPLRRAFFILSTLALALALWLPFPQAGQGRAPGDDFGEVAARAPLAAPYSPGASRWQSRAQMPTPRGRLAVAAWQGRLFAIGGVGEEGVTDRVEVYDPAQNAWTAASPLPTPAANIQAAALGGRVYVPGGYGPGGTFLDVLQVYDPATDTWTLGPRLPRPLAGYALAVYGGSLYLFGGNDGTGYRADAYRYDP
;
A
#
# COMPACT_ATOMS: atom_id res chain seq x y z
N MET A 1 -1.04 -42.78 14.35
CA MET A 1 -2.00 -41.66 14.30
C MET A 1 -1.90 -41.01 15.66
N GLU A 2 -0.91 -40.14 15.84
CA GLU A 2 -0.68 -39.46 17.12
C GLU A 2 -1.45 -38.15 17.10
N GLU A 3 -2.47 -38.07 17.97
CA GLU A 3 -3.14 -36.82 18.30
C GLU A 3 -2.20 -35.98 19.18
N HIS A 4 -1.67 -34.90 18.62
CA HIS A 4 -0.98 -33.88 19.40
C HIS A 4 -2.01 -32.92 20.03
N PRO A 5 -1.80 -32.48 21.29
CA PRO A 5 -2.76 -31.67 22.01
C PRO A 5 -2.95 -30.30 21.34
N THR A 6 -4.22 -29.90 21.24
CA THR A 6 -4.68 -28.62 20.70
C THR A 6 -4.16 -27.44 21.52
N GLY A 7 -2.99 -26.92 21.15
CA GLY A 7 -2.41 -25.72 21.73
C GLY A 7 -0.91 -25.58 21.48
N GLU A 8 -0.20 -26.69 21.30
CA GLU A 8 1.24 -26.64 21.09
C GLU A 8 1.61 -26.47 19.60
N LEU A 9 2.64 -25.67 19.36
CA LEU A 9 3.26 -25.57 18.04
C LEU A 9 3.92 -26.90 17.69
N SER A 10 3.70 -27.37 16.46
CA SER A 10 4.44 -28.49 15.91
C SER A 10 5.93 -28.16 15.78
N GLU A 11 6.78 -29.18 15.68
CA GLU A 11 8.21 -29.00 15.43
C GLU A 11 8.49 -28.14 14.19
N ARG A 12 7.74 -28.40 13.11
CA ARG A 12 7.82 -27.64 11.87
C ARG A 12 7.43 -26.17 12.02
N GLU A 13 6.43 -25.90 12.87
CA GLU A 13 6.00 -24.54 13.18
C GLU A 13 7.03 -23.81 14.06
N ARG A 14 7.71 -24.51 14.97
CA ARG A 14 8.82 -23.96 15.77
C ARG A 14 10.03 -23.61 14.88
N GLU A 15 10.39 -24.45 13.92
CA GLU A 15 11.45 -24.14 12.94
C GLU A 15 11.14 -22.88 12.13
N ILE A 16 9.89 -22.76 11.66
CA ILE A 16 9.43 -21.58 10.92
C ILE A 16 9.49 -20.35 11.83
N LEU A 17 9.04 -20.47 13.08
CA LEU A 17 9.03 -19.37 14.04
C LEU A 17 10.45 -18.93 14.43
N ALA A 18 11.42 -19.85 14.50
CA ALA A 18 12.82 -19.53 14.73
C ALA A 18 13.41 -18.67 13.60
N LEU A 19 13.15 -19.05 12.34
CA LEU A 19 13.54 -18.23 11.20
C LEU A 19 12.78 -16.91 11.13
N VAL A 20 11.56 -16.86 11.66
CA VAL A 20 10.81 -15.60 11.77
C VAL A 20 11.49 -14.63 12.73
N ALA A 21 11.94 -15.13 13.88
CA ALA A 21 12.60 -14.35 14.93
C ALA A 21 13.97 -13.78 14.49
N THR A 22 14.65 -14.40 13.53
CA THR A 22 15.87 -13.86 12.92
C THR A 22 15.61 -12.78 11.85
N GLY A 23 14.34 -12.47 11.57
CA GLY A 23 13.96 -11.50 10.53
C GLY A 23 13.87 -12.09 9.12
N ALA A 24 13.93 -13.41 8.93
CA ALA A 24 13.96 -14.02 7.60
C ALA A 24 12.63 -13.89 6.83
N THR A 25 12.65 -13.32 5.63
CA THR A 25 11.48 -13.20 4.75
C THR A 25 10.83 -14.56 4.42
N ASN A 26 9.57 -14.57 4.00
CA ASN A 26 8.89 -15.82 3.63
C ASN A 26 9.60 -16.59 2.52
N LEU A 27 10.31 -15.89 1.62
CA LEU A 27 11.12 -16.51 0.57
C LEU A 27 12.39 -17.17 1.14
N GLN A 28 13.05 -16.52 2.11
CA GLN A 28 14.21 -17.10 2.79
C GLN A 28 13.82 -18.32 3.62
N ILE A 29 12.70 -18.26 4.34
CA ILE A 29 12.15 -19.40 5.09
C ILE A 29 11.82 -20.55 4.14
N ALA A 30 11.15 -20.25 3.01
CA ALA A 30 10.82 -21.24 1.98
C ALA A 30 12.06 -21.96 1.43
N ARG A 31 13.13 -21.21 1.15
CA ARG A 31 14.41 -21.76 0.69
C ARG A 31 15.09 -22.61 1.77
N ALA A 32 15.18 -22.09 3.01
CA ALA A 32 15.81 -22.81 4.12
C ALA A 32 15.12 -24.15 4.39
N LEU A 33 13.78 -24.15 4.36
CA LEU A 33 12.97 -25.31 4.71
C LEU A 33 12.55 -26.17 3.51
N HIS A 34 12.98 -25.83 2.29
CA HIS A 34 12.69 -26.56 1.06
C HIS A 34 11.17 -26.72 0.80
N ILE A 35 10.41 -25.66 1.04
CA ILE A 35 8.94 -25.60 0.84
C ILE A 35 8.55 -24.38 -0.01
N SER A 36 7.30 -24.32 -0.48
CA SER A 36 6.84 -23.14 -1.24
C SER A 36 6.61 -21.92 -0.33
N PRO A 37 6.77 -20.68 -0.84
CA PRO A 37 6.43 -19.47 -0.08
C PRO A 37 4.95 -19.40 0.35
N ASN A 38 4.05 -20.06 -0.39
CA ASN A 38 2.64 -20.16 -0.01
C ASN A 38 2.45 -21.11 1.18
N THR A 39 3.20 -22.20 1.23
CA THR A 39 3.23 -23.12 2.38
C THR A 39 3.70 -22.41 3.64
N VAL A 40 4.72 -21.55 3.54
CA VAL A 40 5.17 -20.70 4.67
C VAL A 40 4.05 -19.80 5.17
N LYS A 41 3.29 -19.14 4.28
CA LYS A 41 2.15 -18.29 4.68
C LYS A 41 1.06 -19.07 5.42
N VAL A 42 0.77 -20.29 4.98
CA VAL A 42 -0.21 -21.17 5.65
C VAL A 42 0.26 -21.51 7.07
N HIS A 43 1.52 -21.90 7.24
CA HIS A 43 2.07 -22.19 8.57
C HIS A 43 2.09 -20.96 9.47
N LEU A 44 2.47 -19.78 8.97
CA LEU A 44 2.45 -18.55 9.76
C LEU A 44 1.05 -18.20 10.27
N ARG A 45 0.02 -18.36 9.43
CA ARG A 45 -1.38 -18.16 9.85
C ARG A 45 -1.78 -19.11 10.97
N ASN A 46 -1.39 -20.38 10.88
CA ASN A 46 -1.69 -21.37 11.91
C ASN A 46 -0.94 -21.09 13.21
N ILE A 47 0.34 -20.68 13.12
CA ILE A 47 1.15 -20.25 14.26
C ILE A 47 0.48 -19.06 14.96
N PHE A 48 0.05 -18.05 14.21
CA PHE A 48 -0.60 -16.87 14.77
C PHE A 48 -1.90 -17.22 15.49
N GLY A 49 -2.71 -18.09 14.88
CA GLY A 49 -3.92 -18.60 15.52
C GLY A 49 -3.66 -19.39 16.80
N LYS A 50 -2.57 -20.17 16.86
CA LYS A 50 -2.19 -20.93 18.06
C LYS A 50 -1.61 -20.05 19.17
N LEU A 51 -0.85 -19.03 18.81
CA LEU A 51 -0.19 -18.12 19.76
C LEU A 51 -1.07 -16.94 20.20
N GLY A 52 -2.20 -16.70 19.51
CA GLY A 52 -3.08 -15.55 19.79
C GLY A 52 -2.44 -14.20 19.43
N VAL A 53 -1.48 -14.20 18.50
CA VAL A 53 -0.75 -13.00 18.08
C VAL A 53 -1.25 -12.52 16.72
N GLU A 54 -1.28 -11.22 16.49
CA GLU A 54 -1.81 -10.65 15.26
C GLU A 54 -0.72 -10.33 14.23
N SER A 55 0.53 -10.25 14.68
CA SER A 55 1.65 -9.84 13.83
C SER A 55 2.86 -10.76 13.92
N ARG A 56 3.65 -10.70 12.84
CA ARG A 56 4.93 -11.40 12.75
C ARG A 56 5.93 -10.94 13.81
N THR A 57 5.95 -9.64 14.10
CA THR A 57 6.84 -9.05 15.12
C THR A 57 6.45 -9.56 16.52
N GLU A 58 5.16 -9.65 16.79
CA GLU A 58 4.64 -10.17 18.05
C GLU A 58 4.92 -11.67 18.21
N ALA A 59 4.75 -12.46 17.14
CA ALA A 59 5.15 -13.88 17.13
C ALA A 59 6.66 -14.07 17.39
N ALA A 60 7.50 -13.22 16.78
CA ALA A 60 8.95 -13.24 17.01
C ALA A 60 9.31 -12.89 18.46
N LEU A 61 8.70 -11.85 19.03
CA LEU A 61 8.90 -11.47 20.42
C LEU A 61 8.45 -12.57 21.39
N TYR A 62 7.31 -13.19 21.12
CA TYR A 62 6.81 -14.33 21.89
C TYR A 62 7.80 -15.50 21.89
N ALA A 63 8.37 -15.83 20.73
CA ALA A 63 9.35 -16.92 20.60
C ALA A 63 10.64 -16.66 21.40
N VAL A 64 11.11 -15.40 21.43
CA VAL A 64 12.27 -15.00 22.24
C VAL A 64 11.95 -15.04 23.74
N GLN A 65 10.77 -14.56 24.14
CA GLN A 65 10.34 -14.56 25.55
C GLN A 65 10.18 -15.98 26.12
N GLN A 66 9.73 -16.93 25.30
CA GLN A 66 9.60 -18.35 25.68
C GLN A 66 10.93 -19.12 25.58
N GLY A 67 12.03 -18.47 25.19
CA GLY A 67 13.36 -19.10 25.08
C GLY A 67 13.48 -20.12 23.95
N TRP A 68 12.63 -20.05 22.92
CA TRP A 68 12.64 -21.00 21.81
C TRP A 68 13.67 -20.65 20.72
N VAL A 69 14.26 -19.46 20.79
CA VAL A 69 15.23 -18.95 19.80
C VAL A 69 16.31 -18.15 20.50
N GLU A 70 17.58 -18.54 20.31
CA GLU A 70 18.73 -17.72 20.67
C GLU A 70 19.11 -16.84 19.46
N LEU A 71 19.10 -15.52 19.64
CA LEU A 71 19.53 -14.58 18.61
C LEU A 71 21.06 -14.64 18.45
N PRO A 72 21.62 -14.75 17.23
CA PRO A 72 23.05 -14.59 17.01
C PRO A 72 23.41 -13.12 17.30
N GLY A 73 24.03 -12.87 18.45
CA GLY A 73 24.37 -11.51 18.90
C GLY A 73 24.31 -11.27 20.40
N ALA A 74 23.81 -12.22 21.21
CA ALA A 74 23.84 -12.14 22.68
C ALA A 74 25.23 -12.42 23.30
N GLY A 75 26.29 -12.06 22.58
CA GLY A 75 27.70 -12.24 22.97
C GLY A 75 28.54 -10.97 22.79
N VAL A 76 27.91 -9.80 22.81
CA VAL A 76 28.63 -8.54 22.97
C VAL A 76 28.50 -8.15 24.43
N ALA A 77 29.61 -8.31 25.17
CA ALA A 77 29.77 -7.73 26.48
C ALA A 77 29.34 -6.26 26.44
N LEU A 78 28.44 -5.88 27.34
CA LEU A 78 28.16 -4.48 27.62
C LEU A 78 29.50 -3.78 27.83
N PRO A 79 29.84 -2.70 27.09
CA PRO A 79 31.00 -1.92 27.44
C PRO A 79 30.80 -1.42 28.86
N ALA A 80 31.87 -1.55 29.66
CA ALA A 80 31.88 -1.20 31.08
C ALA A 80 31.20 0.15 31.33
N GLU A 81 30.37 0.16 32.35
CA GLU A 81 29.68 1.31 32.92
C GLU A 81 30.65 2.49 33.03
N THR A 82 30.59 3.39 32.05
CA THR A 82 31.27 4.68 32.15
C THR A 82 30.38 5.55 33.03
N GLU A 83 30.96 6.01 34.14
CA GLU A 83 30.33 6.77 35.23
C GLU A 83 29.07 7.54 34.82
N ARG A 84 27.93 7.14 35.38
CA ARG A 84 26.78 8.03 35.49
C ARG A 84 27.19 9.22 36.37
N PRO A 85 27.08 10.48 35.90
CA PRO A 85 27.23 11.61 36.82
C PRO A 85 26.15 11.52 37.90
N SER A 86 26.59 11.75 39.14
CA SER A 86 25.77 11.72 40.36
C SER A 86 24.46 12.50 40.19
N PRO A 87 23.31 12.01 40.68
CA PRO A 87 22.05 12.75 40.57
C PRO A 87 22.19 14.11 41.24
N ALA A 88 21.92 15.18 40.48
CA ALA A 88 21.89 16.54 41.00
C ALA A 88 20.86 16.64 42.15
N ALA A 89 21.22 17.41 43.19
CA ALA A 89 20.39 17.66 44.35
C ALA A 89 18.97 18.14 43.95
N PRO A 90 17.92 17.76 44.70
CA PRO A 90 16.56 18.17 44.38
C PRO A 90 16.44 19.70 44.42
N PRO A 91 15.67 20.32 43.48
CA PRO A 91 15.51 21.75 43.46
C PRO A 91 14.78 22.25 44.72
N ALA A 92 15.21 23.41 45.22
CA ALA A 92 14.60 24.08 46.37
C ALA A 92 13.11 24.33 46.12
N ARG A 93 12.30 24.16 47.17
CA ARG A 93 10.85 24.39 47.11
C ARG A 93 10.55 25.81 46.58
N PRO A 94 9.64 25.97 45.60
CA PRO A 94 9.25 27.30 45.15
C PRO A 94 8.53 28.05 46.29
N ALA A 95 8.86 29.34 46.44
CA ALA A 95 8.27 30.21 47.45
C ALA A 95 6.74 30.33 47.30
N PRO A 96 5.99 30.55 48.38
CA PRO A 96 4.53 30.67 48.31
C PRO A 96 4.12 31.87 47.45
N ILE A 97 3.21 31.61 46.50
CA ILE A 97 2.66 32.61 45.57
C ILE A 97 1.85 33.65 46.36
N GLY A 98 2.24 34.93 46.26
CA GLY A 98 1.59 36.05 46.93
C GLY A 98 0.13 36.28 46.48
N PRO A 99 -0.66 36.98 47.31
CA PRO A 99 -2.12 37.09 47.15
C PRO A 99 -2.55 37.74 45.82
N LEU A 100 -1.74 38.66 45.29
CA LEU A 100 -2.02 39.35 44.02
C LEU A 100 -1.93 38.43 42.79
N ARG A 101 -1.02 37.46 42.79
CA ARG A 101 -0.91 36.48 41.68
C ARG A 101 -2.03 35.44 41.74
N ARG A 102 -2.55 35.10 42.93
CA ARG A 102 -3.72 34.22 43.07
C ARG A 102 -5.00 34.89 42.56
N ALA A 103 -5.18 36.18 42.82
CA ALA A 103 -6.32 36.95 42.28
C ALA A 103 -6.29 37.03 40.74
N PHE A 104 -5.10 37.14 40.14
CA PHE A 104 -4.94 37.16 38.68
C PHE A 104 -5.40 35.85 38.01
N PHE A 105 -5.09 34.68 38.59
CA PHE A 105 -5.54 33.37 38.07
C PHE A 105 -7.04 33.10 38.27
N ILE A 106 -7.64 33.66 39.34
CA ILE A 106 -9.08 33.52 39.58
C ILE A 106 -9.89 34.42 38.64
N LEU A 107 -9.43 35.66 38.39
CA LEU A 107 -10.11 36.58 37.47
C LEU A 107 -10.00 36.16 36.00
N SER A 108 -8.88 35.54 35.60
CA SER A 108 -8.68 35.06 34.23
C SER A 108 -9.49 33.81 33.88
N THR A 109 -9.72 32.91 34.85
CA THR A 109 -10.61 31.75 34.66
C THR A 109 -12.08 32.16 34.58
N LEU A 110 -12.50 33.16 35.36
CA LEU A 110 -13.84 33.74 35.28
C LEU A 110 -14.11 34.49 33.95
N ALA A 111 -13.11 35.21 33.42
CA ALA A 111 -13.23 35.88 32.12
C ALA A 111 -13.33 34.89 30.94
N LEU A 112 -12.61 33.76 31.01
CA LEU A 112 -12.66 32.71 29.98
C LEU A 112 -13.99 31.94 30.02
N ALA A 113 -14.57 31.75 31.22
CA ALA A 113 -15.90 31.13 31.37
C ALA A 113 -17.03 32.05 30.86
N LEU A 114 -16.89 33.37 30.98
CA LEU A 114 -17.87 34.34 30.48
C LEU A 114 -17.83 34.49 28.94
N ALA A 115 -16.65 34.34 28.33
CA ALA A 115 -16.49 34.36 26.87
C ALA A 115 -17.12 33.15 26.17
N LEU A 116 -17.33 32.03 26.88
CA LEU A 116 -18.00 30.83 26.38
C LEU A 116 -19.54 30.91 26.38
N TRP A 117 -20.13 31.99 26.91
CA TRP A 117 -21.59 32.21 26.96
C TRP A 117 -22.10 33.30 26.00
N LEU A 118 -21.22 33.91 25.19
CA LEU A 118 -21.64 34.85 24.15
C LEU A 118 -21.97 34.08 22.85
N PRO A 119 -23.16 34.27 22.25
CA PRO A 119 -23.48 33.64 20.98
C PRO A 119 -22.65 34.28 19.86
N PHE A 120 -21.85 33.46 19.16
CA PHE A 120 -21.13 33.91 17.97
C PHE A 120 -22.12 34.21 16.83
N PRO A 121 -21.95 35.33 16.11
CA PRO A 121 -22.78 35.61 14.94
C PRO A 121 -22.48 34.57 13.86
N GLN A 122 -23.53 33.88 13.41
CA GLN A 122 -23.48 32.93 12.32
C GLN A 122 -23.19 33.69 11.01
N ALA A 123 -21.91 33.73 10.62
CA ALA A 123 -21.53 34.09 9.27
C ALA A 123 -22.00 32.97 8.34
N GLY A 124 -22.92 33.30 7.43
CA GLY A 124 -23.49 32.36 6.47
C GLY A 124 -22.40 31.63 5.69
N GLN A 125 -22.48 30.29 5.70
CA GLN A 125 -21.63 29.45 4.88
C GLN A 125 -21.99 29.64 3.40
N GLY A 126 -21.20 30.43 2.70
CA GLY A 126 -21.15 30.39 1.23
C GLY A 126 -20.52 29.07 0.79
N ARG A 127 -21.31 28.22 0.16
CA ARG A 127 -20.90 26.92 -0.37
C ARG A 127 -19.92 27.10 -1.53
N ALA A 128 -18.69 26.61 -1.38
CA ALA A 128 -17.76 26.47 -2.49
C ALA A 128 -18.18 25.27 -3.36
N PRO A 129 -18.15 25.35 -4.71
CA PRO A 129 -18.49 24.23 -5.56
C PRO A 129 -17.29 23.27 -5.64
N GLY A 130 -17.36 22.12 -4.95
CA GLY A 130 -16.32 21.08 -5.05
C GLY A 130 -16.31 20.04 -3.93
N ASP A 131 -16.87 20.34 -2.77
CA ASP A 131 -16.93 19.40 -1.65
C ASP A 131 -18.23 18.58 -1.69
N ASP A 132 -18.25 17.50 -2.48
CA ASP A 132 -19.38 16.57 -2.55
C ASP A 132 -18.97 15.14 -2.20
N PHE A 133 -18.17 15.01 -1.13
CA PHE A 133 -17.89 13.72 -0.49
C PHE A 133 -18.04 13.84 1.02
N GLY A 134 -19.28 13.90 1.50
CA GLY A 134 -19.51 13.73 2.94
C GLY A 134 -20.82 14.26 3.47
N GLU A 135 -21.96 13.66 3.09
CA GLU A 135 -23.07 13.45 4.03
C GLU A 135 -24.04 12.38 3.50
N VAL A 136 -23.72 11.09 3.67
CA VAL A 136 -24.78 10.07 3.64
C VAL A 136 -25.30 9.95 5.08
N ALA A 137 -26.19 10.87 5.42
CA ALA A 137 -26.94 10.81 6.65
C ALA A 137 -27.92 9.62 6.63
N ALA A 138 -28.01 8.99 7.80
CA ALA A 138 -29.06 8.10 8.28
C ALA A 138 -29.23 6.72 7.61
N ARG A 139 -29.02 5.69 8.47
CA ARG A 139 -29.37 4.28 8.31
C ARG A 139 -30.47 4.02 7.28
N ALA A 140 -30.07 3.61 6.08
CA ALA A 140 -30.96 2.87 5.19
C ALA A 140 -31.40 1.58 5.92
N PRO A 141 -32.66 1.12 5.75
CA PRO A 141 -33.07 -0.18 6.25
C PRO A 141 -32.10 -1.24 5.73
N LEU A 142 -31.83 -2.28 6.54
CA LEU A 142 -31.06 -3.46 6.11
C LEU A 142 -31.47 -3.79 4.67
N ALA A 143 -30.53 -3.63 3.75
CA ALA A 143 -30.78 -3.81 2.33
C ALA A 143 -31.59 -5.09 2.15
N ALA A 144 -32.70 -5.02 1.41
CA ALA A 144 -33.43 -6.22 1.00
C ALA A 144 -32.41 -7.28 0.54
N PRO A 145 -32.60 -8.57 0.86
CA PRO A 145 -31.65 -9.60 0.46
C PRO A 145 -31.33 -9.41 -1.02
N TYR A 146 -30.04 -9.24 -1.32
CA TYR A 146 -29.56 -9.05 -2.69
C TYR A 146 -30.25 -10.07 -3.59
N SER A 147 -31.17 -9.59 -4.41
CA SER A 147 -31.79 -10.40 -5.44
C SER A 147 -30.81 -10.38 -6.60
N PRO A 148 -30.16 -11.50 -6.95
CA PRO A 148 -29.26 -11.50 -8.09
C PRO A 148 -30.08 -11.13 -9.33
N GLY A 149 -29.86 -9.94 -9.85
CA GLY A 149 -30.27 -9.63 -11.22
C GLY A 149 -29.49 -10.55 -12.17
N ALA A 150 -30.04 -10.83 -13.35
CA ALA A 150 -29.28 -11.45 -14.41
C ALA A 150 -27.96 -10.68 -14.63
N SER A 151 -26.87 -11.40 -14.87
CA SER A 151 -25.57 -10.79 -15.13
C SER A 151 -25.70 -9.72 -16.21
N ARG A 152 -25.22 -8.51 -15.92
CA ARG A 152 -25.13 -7.43 -16.90
C ARG A 152 -23.88 -7.52 -17.76
N TRP A 153 -23.02 -8.51 -17.50
CA TRP A 153 -21.84 -8.79 -18.31
C TRP A 153 -22.24 -9.49 -19.60
N GLN A 154 -21.71 -9.01 -20.72
CA GLN A 154 -21.95 -9.56 -22.05
C GLN A 154 -20.63 -10.00 -22.67
N SER A 155 -20.65 -11.12 -23.38
CA SER A 155 -19.48 -11.57 -24.11
C SER A 155 -19.17 -10.62 -25.27
N ARG A 156 -17.88 -10.37 -25.51
CA ARG A 156 -17.35 -9.51 -26.57
C ARG A 156 -16.24 -10.24 -27.33
N ALA A 157 -15.74 -9.63 -28.40
CA ALA A 157 -14.62 -10.19 -29.14
C ALA A 157 -13.41 -10.42 -28.23
N GLN A 158 -12.83 -11.61 -28.34
CA GLN A 158 -11.69 -12.01 -27.51
C GLN A 158 -10.44 -11.25 -27.93
N MET A 159 -9.63 -10.86 -26.94
CA MET A 159 -8.34 -10.24 -27.18
C MET A 159 -7.43 -11.22 -27.94
N PRO A 160 -6.69 -10.80 -28.98
CA PRO A 160 -5.90 -11.71 -29.81
C PRO A 160 -4.80 -12.45 -29.04
N THR A 161 -4.21 -11.80 -28.03
CA THR A 161 -3.15 -12.40 -27.21
C THR A 161 -3.59 -12.57 -25.75
N PRO A 162 -3.81 -13.80 -25.24
CA PRO A 162 -4.15 -14.04 -23.84
C PRO A 162 -3.04 -13.57 -22.88
N ARG A 163 -3.35 -12.63 -21.99
CA ARG A 163 -2.40 -12.11 -21.00
C ARG A 163 -3.10 -11.50 -19.79
N GLY A 164 -2.42 -11.50 -18.65
CA GLY A 164 -2.84 -10.84 -17.41
C GLY A 164 -1.86 -9.74 -17.00
N ARG A 165 -2.18 -9.00 -15.92
CA ARG A 165 -1.32 -7.92 -15.38
C ARG A 165 -0.95 -6.83 -16.41
N LEU A 166 -1.78 -6.68 -17.44
CA LEU A 166 -1.72 -5.63 -18.43
C LEU A 166 -2.35 -4.34 -17.90
N ALA A 167 -2.01 -3.22 -18.54
CA ALA A 167 -2.71 -1.96 -18.33
C ALA A 167 -3.85 -1.81 -19.35
N VAL A 168 -4.89 -1.05 -18.96
CA VAL A 168 -5.96 -0.62 -19.85
C VAL A 168 -6.08 0.90 -19.82
N ALA A 169 -6.17 1.54 -20.99
CA ALA A 169 -6.49 2.96 -21.11
C ALA A 169 -7.65 3.17 -22.08
N ALA A 170 -8.54 4.12 -21.78
CA ALA A 170 -9.60 4.55 -22.68
C ALA A 170 -9.23 5.89 -23.33
N TRP A 171 -9.30 5.96 -24.66
CA TRP A 171 -9.02 7.18 -25.41
C TRP A 171 -9.88 7.23 -26.67
N GLN A 172 -10.59 8.35 -26.87
CA GLN A 172 -11.52 8.59 -27.99
C GLN A 172 -12.43 7.39 -28.35
N GLY A 173 -13.05 6.79 -27.33
CA GLY A 173 -13.99 5.67 -27.53
C GLY A 173 -13.34 4.32 -27.80
N ARG A 174 -12.00 4.23 -27.82
CA ARG A 174 -11.24 2.99 -27.99
C ARG A 174 -10.58 2.57 -26.68
N LEU A 175 -10.35 1.27 -26.50
CA LEU A 175 -9.69 0.71 -25.32
C LEU A 175 -8.35 0.10 -25.72
N PHE A 176 -7.28 0.52 -25.06
CA PHE A 176 -5.91 0.06 -25.30
C PHE A 176 -5.55 -0.98 -24.25
N ALA A 177 -5.21 -2.20 -24.67
CA ALA A 177 -4.65 -3.26 -23.84
C ALA A 177 -3.13 -3.29 -24.00
N ILE A 178 -2.40 -2.82 -22.98
CA ILE A 178 -0.97 -2.50 -23.07
C ILE A 178 -0.15 -3.45 -22.21
N GLY A 179 0.86 -4.08 -22.82
CA GLY A 179 1.83 -4.95 -22.13
C GLY A 179 1.16 -6.11 -21.41
N GLY A 180 1.73 -6.53 -20.29
CA GLY A 180 1.25 -7.63 -19.45
C GLY A 180 2.14 -8.86 -19.51
N VAL A 181 1.64 -9.97 -18.99
CA VAL A 181 2.31 -11.27 -18.98
C VAL A 181 1.43 -12.32 -19.68
N GLY A 182 1.96 -12.92 -20.74
CA GLY A 182 1.38 -14.06 -21.44
C GLY A 182 2.19 -15.34 -21.18
N GLU A 183 1.96 -16.36 -22.00
CA GLU A 183 2.68 -17.64 -21.91
C GLU A 183 4.19 -17.49 -22.17
N GLU A 184 4.56 -16.58 -23.07
CA GLU A 184 5.95 -16.26 -23.43
C GLU A 184 6.64 -15.32 -22.41
N GLY A 185 5.94 -14.93 -21.34
CA GLY A 185 6.43 -14.00 -20.32
C GLY A 185 5.94 -12.57 -20.52
N VAL A 186 6.73 -11.61 -20.03
CA VAL A 186 6.40 -10.18 -20.11
C VAL A 186 6.48 -9.71 -21.56
N THR A 187 5.43 -9.05 -22.05
CA THR A 187 5.29 -8.65 -23.44
C THR A 187 5.19 -7.13 -23.61
N ASP A 188 5.53 -6.66 -24.80
CA ASP A 188 5.37 -5.28 -25.30
C ASP A 188 4.09 -5.07 -26.11
N ARG A 189 3.27 -6.11 -26.31
CA ARG A 189 2.11 -6.01 -27.20
C ARG A 189 1.12 -4.93 -26.75
N VAL A 190 0.67 -4.15 -27.73
CA VAL A 190 -0.40 -3.17 -27.59
C VAL A 190 -1.49 -3.51 -28.59
N GLU A 191 -2.69 -3.75 -28.07
CA GLU A 191 -3.85 -4.09 -28.88
C GLU A 191 -4.99 -3.15 -28.53
N VAL A 192 -5.69 -2.66 -29.55
CA VAL A 192 -6.74 -1.66 -29.42
C VAL A 192 -8.08 -2.28 -29.78
N TYR A 193 -8.99 -2.29 -28.80
CA TYR A 193 -10.37 -2.70 -28.98
C TYR A 193 -11.22 -1.51 -29.39
N ASP A 194 -11.99 -1.69 -30.45
CA ASP A 194 -13.07 -0.81 -30.88
C ASP A 194 -14.40 -1.39 -30.39
N PRO A 195 -15.07 -0.77 -29.40
CA PRO A 195 -16.37 -1.23 -28.90
C PRO A 195 -17.52 -1.12 -29.92
N ALA A 196 -17.42 -0.20 -30.89
CA ALA A 196 -18.44 0.00 -31.93
C ALA A 196 -18.37 -1.12 -32.98
N GLN A 197 -17.16 -1.53 -33.34
CA GLN A 197 -16.93 -2.64 -34.28
C GLN A 197 -16.85 -4.01 -33.61
N ASN A 198 -16.72 -4.04 -32.27
CA ASN A 198 -16.43 -5.23 -31.50
C ASN A 198 -15.23 -6.00 -32.09
N ALA A 199 -14.14 -5.28 -32.36
CA ALA A 199 -12.96 -5.82 -33.04
C ALA A 199 -11.67 -5.29 -32.42
N TRP A 200 -10.59 -6.04 -32.61
CA TRP A 200 -9.25 -5.71 -32.13
C TRP A 200 -8.33 -5.38 -33.29
N THR A 201 -7.42 -4.45 -33.05
CA THR A 201 -6.34 -4.06 -33.98
C THR A 201 -5.03 -3.98 -33.21
N ALA A 202 -3.90 -4.23 -33.86
CA ALA A 202 -2.59 -3.99 -33.27
C ALA A 202 -2.24 -2.50 -33.31
N ALA A 203 -1.49 -2.03 -32.32
CA ALA A 203 -0.87 -0.71 -32.30
C ALA A 203 0.65 -0.87 -32.09
N SER A 204 1.39 0.23 -32.19
CA SER A 204 2.83 0.21 -32.00
C SER A 204 3.21 -0.37 -30.63
N PRO A 205 4.21 -1.29 -30.58
CA PRO A 205 4.56 -2.00 -29.37
C PRO A 205 5.21 -1.08 -28.33
N LEU A 206 5.04 -1.43 -27.06
CA LEU A 206 5.62 -0.76 -25.91
C LEU A 206 7.16 -0.84 -25.96
N PRO A 207 7.91 0.27 -25.97
CA PRO A 207 9.37 0.25 -26.13
C PRO A 207 10.13 -0.62 -25.12
N THR A 208 9.64 -0.67 -23.89
CA THR A 208 10.13 -1.53 -22.82
C THR A 208 8.99 -2.44 -22.36
N PRO A 209 9.05 -3.77 -22.63
CA PRO A 209 8.05 -4.73 -22.19
C PRO A 209 7.80 -4.62 -20.67
N ALA A 210 6.54 -4.56 -20.26
CA ALA A 210 6.18 -4.35 -18.87
C ALA A 210 4.85 -5.03 -18.49
N ALA A 211 4.80 -5.59 -17.29
CA ALA A 211 3.61 -6.15 -16.65
C ALA A 211 3.40 -5.53 -15.26
N ASN A 212 2.28 -5.83 -14.60
CA ASN A 212 1.88 -5.19 -13.33
C ASN A 212 1.88 -3.65 -13.46
N ILE A 213 1.38 -3.16 -14.57
CA ILE A 213 1.33 -1.74 -14.93
C ILE A 213 -0.09 -1.21 -14.88
N GLN A 214 -0.22 0.11 -14.75
CA GLN A 214 -1.43 0.87 -15.03
C GLN A 214 -1.13 1.91 -16.11
N ALA A 215 -2.17 2.29 -16.87
CA ALA A 215 -2.08 3.30 -17.91
C ALA A 215 -3.16 4.36 -17.70
N ALA A 216 -2.84 5.60 -18.06
CA ALA A 216 -3.76 6.73 -17.92
C ALA A 216 -3.74 7.61 -19.16
N ALA A 217 -4.91 7.99 -19.65
CA ALA A 217 -5.04 8.96 -20.74
C ALA A 217 -5.14 10.39 -20.16
N LEU A 218 -4.28 11.29 -20.61
CA LEU A 218 -4.22 12.68 -20.16
C LEU A 218 -3.64 13.58 -21.26
N GLY A 219 -4.25 14.73 -21.52
CA GLY A 219 -3.71 15.69 -22.49
C GLY A 219 -3.54 15.13 -23.91
N GLY A 220 -4.40 14.18 -24.32
CA GLY A 220 -4.32 13.53 -25.63
C GLY A 220 -3.31 12.39 -25.73
N ARG A 221 -2.54 12.09 -24.68
CA ARG A 221 -1.53 11.02 -24.64
C ARG A 221 -1.90 9.93 -23.64
N VAL A 222 -1.29 8.76 -23.76
CA VAL A 222 -1.41 7.64 -22.80
C VAL A 222 -0.07 7.43 -22.08
N TYR A 223 -0.08 7.43 -20.75
CA TYR A 223 1.10 7.33 -19.91
C TYR A 223 1.16 5.98 -19.21
N VAL A 224 2.33 5.34 -19.24
CA VAL A 224 2.61 4.05 -18.61
C VAL A 224 3.89 4.17 -17.77
N PRO A 225 3.77 4.47 -16.47
CA PRO A 225 4.92 4.67 -15.58
C PRO A 225 5.43 3.36 -14.95
N GLY A 226 6.67 2.98 -15.18
CA GLY A 226 7.32 1.84 -14.52
C GLY A 226 6.80 0.47 -14.99
N GLY A 227 6.72 -0.48 -14.06
CA GLY A 227 6.27 -1.84 -14.28
C GLY A 227 7.27 -2.91 -13.87
N TYR A 228 6.89 -4.16 -14.15
CA TYR A 228 7.69 -5.35 -13.96
C TYR A 228 8.11 -5.88 -15.34
N GLY A 229 9.39 -5.73 -15.66
CA GLY A 229 9.98 -6.11 -16.93
C GLY A 229 10.41 -7.58 -17.02
N PRO A 230 10.95 -8.00 -18.18
CA PRO A 230 11.53 -9.32 -18.36
C PRO A 230 12.62 -9.62 -17.33
N GLY A 231 12.79 -10.91 -16.97
CA GLY A 231 13.78 -11.34 -15.98
C GLY A 231 13.49 -10.90 -14.53
N GLY A 232 12.33 -10.29 -14.29
CA GLY A 232 11.90 -9.84 -12.97
C GLY A 232 12.47 -8.51 -12.52
N THR A 233 12.85 -7.68 -13.49
CA THR A 233 13.32 -6.32 -13.27
C THR A 233 12.16 -5.40 -12.92
N PHE A 234 12.35 -4.52 -11.94
CA PHE A 234 11.41 -3.42 -11.68
C PHE A 234 11.86 -2.21 -12.50
N LEU A 235 10.91 -1.52 -13.11
CA LEU A 235 11.16 -0.45 -14.05
C LEU A 235 10.77 0.91 -13.44
N ASP A 236 11.57 1.92 -13.74
CA ASP A 236 11.34 3.34 -13.42
C ASP A 236 11.00 4.17 -14.67
N VAL A 237 10.93 3.54 -15.84
CA VAL A 237 10.72 4.23 -17.13
C VAL A 237 9.30 4.76 -17.26
N LEU A 238 9.13 6.02 -17.67
CA LEU A 238 7.83 6.53 -18.10
C LEU A 238 7.72 6.40 -19.62
N GLN A 239 6.77 5.60 -20.10
CA GLN A 239 6.52 5.41 -21.52
C GLN A 239 5.23 6.15 -21.89
N VAL A 240 5.33 7.05 -22.88
CA VAL A 240 4.23 7.94 -23.30
C VAL A 240 3.88 7.65 -24.74
N TYR A 241 2.66 7.18 -24.95
CA TYR A 241 2.10 6.90 -26.25
C TYR A 241 1.28 8.07 -26.77
N ASP A 242 1.48 8.40 -28.04
CA ASP A 242 0.66 9.31 -28.81
C ASP A 242 -0.24 8.49 -29.75
N PRO A 243 -1.53 8.32 -29.42
CA PRO A 243 -2.47 7.59 -30.26
C PRO A 243 -2.76 8.24 -31.61
N ALA A 244 -2.46 9.54 -31.79
CA ALA A 244 -2.69 10.23 -33.05
C ALA A 244 -1.60 9.89 -34.08
N THR A 245 -0.39 9.60 -33.63
CA THR A 245 0.75 9.25 -34.49
C THR A 245 1.14 7.77 -34.41
N ASP A 246 0.52 7.01 -33.51
CA ASP A 246 0.89 5.64 -33.17
C ASP A 246 2.38 5.52 -32.81
N THR A 247 2.88 6.43 -31.98
CA THR A 247 4.30 6.43 -31.58
C THR A 247 4.48 6.48 -30.07
N TRP A 248 5.60 5.94 -29.61
CA TRP A 248 6.02 5.98 -28.22
C TRP A 248 7.21 6.91 -28.03
N THR A 249 7.21 7.59 -26.89
CA THR A 249 8.33 8.41 -26.41
C THR A 249 8.62 8.07 -24.96
N LEU A 250 9.86 8.29 -24.52
CA LEU A 250 10.22 8.15 -23.11
C LEU A 250 10.10 9.50 -22.41
N GLY A 251 9.36 9.53 -21.31
CA GLY A 251 9.23 10.70 -20.44
C GLY A 251 10.24 10.68 -19.28
N PRO A 252 10.17 11.67 -18.38
CA PRO A 252 10.95 11.69 -17.15
C PRO A 252 10.71 10.42 -16.32
N ARG A 253 11.79 9.82 -15.83
CA ARG A 253 11.74 8.59 -15.02
C ARG A 253 11.02 8.82 -13.70
N LEU A 254 10.41 7.76 -13.18
CA LEU A 254 9.95 7.71 -11.79
C LEU A 254 11.15 7.89 -10.85
N PRO A 255 10.95 8.48 -9.65
CA PRO A 255 12.01 8.60 -8.65
C PRO A 255 12.57 7.26 -8.17
N ARG A 256 11.83 6.16 -8.40
CA ARG A 256 12.25 4.79 -8.14
C ARG A 256 11.52 3.79 -9.05
N PRO A 257 12.08 2.59 -9.26
CA PRO A 257 11.37 1.52 -9.94
C PRO A 257 10.13 1.09 -9.18
N LEU A 258 8.99 0.93 -9.85
CA LEU A 258 7.72 0.54 -9.23
C LEU A 258 6.86 -0.32 -10.15
N ALA A 259 6.20 -1.32 -9.57
CA ALA A 259 5.17 -2.13 -10.23
C ALA A 259 3.99 -2.39 -9.28
N GLY A 260 2.82 -2.73 -9.81
CA GLY A 260 1.63 -3.03 -9.00
C GLY A 260 1.11 -1.83 -8.20
N TYR A 261 1.33 -0.62 -8.71
CA TYR A 261 0.87 0.64 -8.14
C TYR A 261 -0.57 0.97 -8.61
N ALA A 262 -1.21 1.90 -7.91
CA ALA A 262 -2.43 2.55 -8.39
C ALA A 262 -2.09 3.82 -9.16
N LEU A 263 -2.87 4.15 -10.19
CA LEU A 263 -2.69 5.33 -11.02
C LEU A 263 -4.04 6.02 -11.25
N ALA A 264 -4.08 7.33 -11.08
CA ALA A 264 -5.26 8.15 -11.32
C ALA A 264 -4.91 9.45 -12.05
N VAL A 265 -5.89 9.98 -12.78
CA VAL A 265 -5.82 11.32 -13.37
C VAL A 265 -6.72 12.24 -12.57
N TYR A 266 -6.20 13.35 -12.08
CA TYR A 266 -6.99 14.36 -11.40
C TYR A 266 -6.40 15.75 -11.60
N GLY A 267 -7.24 16.76 -11.83
CA GLY A 267 -6.79 18.15 -11.97
C GLY A 267 -5.70 18.36 -13.03
N GLY A 268 -5.71 17.60 -14.14
CA GLY A 268 -4.70 17.72 -15.19
C GLY A 268 -3.36 17.05 -14.89
N SER A 269 -3.25 16.27 -13.82
CA SER A 269 -2.01 15.58 -13.43
C SER A 269 -2.22 14.08 -13.22
N LEU A 270 -1.14 13.31 -13.32
CA LEU A 270 -1.12 11.91 -12.92
C LEU A 270 -0.77 11.80 -11.44
N TYR A 271 -1.45 10.90 -10.73
CA TYR A 271 -1.16 10.53 -9.35
C TYR A 271 -0.89 9.04 -9.27
N LEU A 272 0.30 8.68 -8.80
CA LEU A 272 0.74 7.29 -8.61
C LEU A 272 0.83 7.01 -7.11
N PHE A 273 0.22 5.91 -6.65
CA PHE A 273 0.20 5.52 -5.25
C PHE A 273 0.74 4.11 -5.03
N GLY A 274 1.67 4.02 -4.07
CA GLY A 274 2.22 2.77 -3.59
C GLY A 274 2.91 1.92 -4.65
N GLY A 275 2.69 0.60 -4.58
CA GLY A 275 3.34 -0.38 -5.45
C GLY A 275 4.48 -1.12 -4.77
N ASN A 276 5.27 -1.85 -5.55
CA ASN A 276 6.41 -2.65 -5.11
C ASN A 276 7.64 -2.26 -5.95
N ASP A 277 8.78 -2.05 -5.31
CA ASP A 277 10.03 -1.63 -5.96
C ASP A 277 11.08 -2.75 -6.10
N GLY A 278 10.67 -3.99 -5.82
CA GLY A 278 11.54 -5.18 -5.80
C GLY A 278 12.18 -5.45 -4.45
N THR A 279 12.20 -4.47 -3.54
CA THR A 279 12.69 -4.64 -2.16
C THR A 279 11.57 -4.62 -1.13
N GLY A 280 10.44 -3.99 -1.44
CA GLY A 280 9.26 -3.97 -0.57
C GLY A 280 8.08 -3.22 -1.17
N TYR A 281 6.95 -3.26 -0.45
CA TYR A 281 5.79 -2.43 -0.78
C TYR A 281 6.01 -1.00 -0.31
N ARG A 282 5.48 -0.06 -1.10
CA ARG A 282 5.60 1.38 -0.88
C ARG A 282 4.26 1.99 -0.55
N ALA A 283 4.32 3.03 0.28
CA ALA A 283 3.20 3.93 0.58
C ALA A 283 3.40 5.31 -0.06
N ASP A 284 4.47 5.47 -0.86
CA ASP A 284 4.81 6.73 -1.53
C ASP A 284 3.68 7.16 -2.47
N ALA A 285 3.50 8.48 -2.60
CA ALA A 285 2.60 9.09 -3.55
C ALA A 285 3.39 10.04 -4.45
N TYR A 286 3.24 9.90 -5.76
CA TYR A 286 3.89 10.77 -6.75
C TYR A 286 2.85 11.51 -7.56
N ARG A 287 3.09 12.80 -7.82
CA ARG A 287 2.36 13.61 -8.80
C ARG A 287 3.27 13.85 -10.01
N TYR A 288 2.75 13.66 -11.20
CA TYR A 288 3.41 14.03 -12.46
C TYR A 288 2.58 15.07 -13.20
N ASP A 289 3.26 16.16 -13.60
CA ASP A 289 2.72 17.26 -14.38
C ASP A 289 3.22 17.10 -15.83
N PRO A 290 2.34 16.80 -16.82
CA PRO A 290 2.76 16.48 -18.18
C PRO A 290 3.30 17.63 -19.03
#